data_AF-A0A836W0A5-F1
#
_entry.id   AF-A0A836W0A5-F1
#
_cell.length_a   1.000
_cell.length_b   1.000
_cell.length_c   1.000
_cell.angle_alpha   90.00
_cell.angle_beta   90.00
_cell.angle_gamma   90.00
#
_symmetry.space_group_name_H-M   'P 1'
#
loop_
_entity.id
_entity.type
_entity.pdbx_description
1 polymer ?
#
loop_
_entity_poly.entity_id
_entity_poly.type
_entity_poly.pdbx_seq_one_letter_code
_entity_poly.pdbx_strand_id
1 'polypeptide(L)'
;MVPSYTCPGERYPISRSVHLARLAAFYPKCRECVHRSDSGQLPQHTLERLQSTERRAERRDLWSDEGIRGVYLNELTRYGAGRYAASLAAELWAGAPLTGRLPDDPAPRARPKRQGPPVVVGRDERSSSPDIAIGVVASLRRMGCQVVDVGVTTKPCFCFAVDHLQAAAGVYVTGAGCETSWTGCDFVGRGGQPFCQGGRLDQLASRYRSGFGRPTRSAGSYRTFQAHLPYEAALWKHFHDIRPVRVACACSSRILRDMLTRLFAKTPCQLELMPTSGWPAGRGREDADAELTRLARFLRHTSADFGLRIHEDCMRCDVLDDRGRRLPRK
;
A
#
# COMPACT_ATOMS: atom_id res chain seq x y z
N MET A 1 17.28 10.22 -46.61
CA MET A 1 17.04 8.92 -45.95
C MET A 1 15.60 8.88 -45.49
N VAL A 2 14.81 7.90 -45.92
CA VAL A 2 13.43 7.75 -45.45
C VAL A 2 13.48 7.37 -43.97
N PRO A 3 12.74 8.05 -43.07
CA PRO A 3 12.69 7.65 -41.67
C PRO A 3 12.18 6.22 -41.56
N SER A 4 12.94 5.37 -40.84
CA SER A 4 12.58 3.98 -40.59
C SER A 4 11.62 3.92 -39.42
N TYR A 5 10.35 3.58 -39.65
CA TYR A 5 9.33 3.52 -38.60
C TYR A 5 9.38 2.16 -37.93
N THR A 6 9.59 2.10 -36.62
CA THR A 6 9.48 0.85 -35.86
C THR A 6 8.43 1.02 -34.76
N CYS A 7 7.26 0.39 -34.91
CA CYS A 7 6.21 0.45 -33.89
C CYS A 7 6.57 -0.43 -32.67
N PRO A 8 6.08 -0.08 -31.46
CA PRO A 8 6.36 -0.88 -30.26
C PRO A 8 5.90 -2.33 -30.41
N GLY A 9 6.82 -3.27 -30.20
CA GLY A 9 6.59 -4.71 -30.32
C GLY A 9 6.84 -5.32 -31.70
N GLU A 10 7.20 -4.50 -32.71
CA GLU A 10 7.70 -5.01 -33.99
C GLU A 10 9.21 -5.25 -33.94
N ARG A 11 9.68 -6.32 -34.58
CA ARG A 11 11.11 -6.64 -34.69
C ARG A 11 11.77 -6.04 -35.93
N TYR A 12 10.96 -5.54 -36.86
CA TYR A 12 11.40 -5.02 -38.16
C TYR A 12 10.75 -3.66 -38.44
N PRO A 13 11.40 -2.82 -39.25
CA PRO A 13 10.82 -1.54 -39.64
C PRO A 13 9.60 -1.75 -40.54
N ILE A 14 8.61 -0.89 -40.37
CA ILE A 14 7.38 -0.84 -41.15
C ILE A 14 7.38 0.43 -42.02
N SER A 15 6.51 0.45 -43.03
CA SER A 15 6.32 1.65 -43.84
C SER A 15 5.56 2.73 -43.08
N ARG A 16 5.78 4.00 -43.47
CA ARG A 16 5.05 5.15 -42.94
C ARG A 16 3.53 4.99 -43.07
N SER A 17 3.06 4.40 -44.17
CA SER A 17 1.64 4.15 -44.43
C SER A 17 1.02 3.21 -43.38
N VAL A 18 1.76 2.17 -42.97
CA VAL A 18 1.31 1.23 -41.93
C VAL A 18 1.28 1.90 -40.56
N HIS A 19 2.27 2.75 -40.26
CA HIS A 19 2.28 3.57 -39.05
C HIS A 19 1.06 4.50 -38.97
N LEU A 20 0.78 5.25 -40.05
CA LEU A 20 -0.38 6.16 -40.12
C LEU A 20 -1.71 5.42 -40.03
N ALA A 21 -1.83 4.24 -40.65
CA ALA A 21 -3.02 3.40 -40.53
C ALA A 21 -3.24 2.91 -39.09
N ARG A 22 -2.17 2.53 -38.38
CA ARG A 22 -2.24 2.12 -36.97
C ARG A 22 -2.61 3.27 -36.05
N LEU A 23 -2.10 4.48 -36.32
CA LEU A 23 -2.50 5.70 -35.62
C LEU A 23 -4.00 5.99 -35.84
N ALA A 24 -4.46 5.96 -37.08
CA ALA A 24 -5.88 6.18 -37.42
C ALA A 24 -6.81 5.15 -36.75
N ALA A 25 -6.35 3.91 -36.61
CA ALA A 25 -7.08 2.81 -35.98
C ALA A 25 -6.99 2.78 -34.43
N PHE A 26 -6.35 3.79 -33.80
CA PHE A 26 -6.16 3.85 -32.34
C PHE A 26 -5.48 2.61 -31.74
N TYR A 27 -4.51 2.04 -32.45
CA TYR A 27 -3.82 0.84 -31.99
C TYR A 27 -3.20 1.07 -30.59
N PRO A 28 -3.46 0.22 -29.57
CA PRO A 28 -3.11 0.53 -28.18
C PRO A 28 -1.63 0.85 -27.94
N LYS A 29 -0.74 0.21 -28.70
CA LYS A 29 0.71 0.40 -28.58
C LYS A 29 1.20 1.72 -29.19
N CYS A 30 0.41 2.40 -30.04
CA CYS A 30 0.79 3.69 -30.60
C CYS A 30 0.92 4.79 -29.54
N ARG A 31 0.34 4.60 -28.35
CA ARG A 31 0.49 5.49 -27.19
C ARG A 31 1.95 5.63 -26.73
N GLU A 32 2.73 4.56 -26.86
CA GLU A 32 4.15 4.49 -26.45
C GLU A 32 5.09 4.54 -27.68
N CYS A 33 4.58 4.87 -28.88
CA CYS A 33 5.38 4.91 -30.11
C CYS A 33 6.18 6.21 -30.23
N VAL A 34 7.47 6.09 -30.54
CA VAL A 34 8.38 7.24 -30.75
C VAL A 34 7.95 8.11 -31.94
N HIS A 35 7.30 7.51 -32.93
CA HIS A 35 6.84 8.19 -34.15
C HIS A 35 5.40 8.71 -34.05
N ARG A 36 4.75 8.66 -32.88
CA ARG A 36 3.32 8.97 -32.73
C ARG A 36 2.92 10.40 -33.13
N SER A 37 3.87 11.34 -33.08
CA SER A 37 3.68 12.73 -33.51
C SER A 37 3.67 12.92 -35.02
N ASP A 38 4.16 11.94 -35.79
CA ASP A 38 4.02 11.94 -37.24
C ASP A 38 2.63 11.42 -37.63
N SER A 39 1.69 12.35 -37.72
CA SER A 39 0.30 12.09 -38.08
C SER A 39 -0.01 12.33 -39.57
N GLY A 40 0.99 12.70 -40.38
CA GLY A 40 0.80 12.99 -41.80
C GLY A 40 -0.38 13.91 -42.10
N GLN A 41 -1.28 13.46 -42.98
CA GLN A 41 -2.51 14.17 -43.37
C GLN A 41 -3.77 13.52 -42.78
N LEU A 42 -3.66 12.92 -41.58
CA LEU A 42 -4.84 12.34 -40.93
C LEU A 42 -5.93 13.42 -40.71
N PRO A 43 -7.22 13.05 -40.86
CA PRO A 43 -8.32 13.99 -40.67
C PRO A 43 -8.31 14.67 -39.29
N GLN A 44 -8.73 15.92 -39.23
CA GLN A 44 -8.69 16.73 -37.99
C GLN A 44 -9.47 16.07 -36.83
N HIS A 45 -10.64 15.47 -37.09
CA HIS A 45 -11.39 14.73 -36.06
C HIS A 45 -10.62 13.53 -35.49
N THR A 46 -9.77 12.88 -36.30
CA THR A 46 -8.91 11.78 -35.86
C THR A 46 -7.78 12.31 -34.97
N LEU A 47 -7.21 13.46 -35.32
CA LEU A 47 -6.19 14.14 -34.51
C LEU A 47 -6.75 14.58 -33.15
N GLU A 48 -7.94 15.17 -33.12
CA GLU A 48 -8.62 15.58 -31.88
C GLU A 48 -8.95 14.36 -30.99
N ARG A 49 -9.39 13.25 -31.59
CA ARG A 49 -9.57 11.98 -30.87
C ARG A 49 -8.24 11.41 -30.35
N LEU A 50 -7.16 11.50 -31.11
CA LEU A 50 -5.84 11.04 -30.66
C LEU A 50 -5.36 11.88 -29.47
N GLN A 51 -5.46 13.22 -29.55
CA GLN A 51 -5.10 14.13 -28.47
C GLN A 51 -5.93 13.94 -27.20
N SER A 52 -7.25 13.73 -27.34
CA SER A 52 -8.13 13.44 -26.19
C SER A 52 -7.85 12.08 -25.56
N THR A 53 -7.38 11.11 -26.34
CA THR A 53 -6.94 9.79 -25.83
C THR A 53 -5.56 9.88 -25.16
N GLU A 54 -4.66 10.72 -25.67
CA GLU A 54 -3.35 10.99 -25.07
C GLU A 54 -3.48 11.66 -23.69
N ARG A 55 -4.39 12.64 -23.55
CA ARG A 55 -4.69 13.27 -22.24
C ARG A 55 -5.23 12.28 -21.21
N ARG A 56 -5.87 11.19 -21.63
CA ARG A 56 -6.26 10.08 -20.74
C ARG A 56 -5.11 9.11 -20.43
N ALA A 57 -4.01 9.17 -21.18
CA ALA A 57 -2.91 8.21 -21.13
C ALA A 57 -1.63 8.75 -20.49
N GLU A 58 -1.58 10.00 -20.01
CA GLU A 58 -0.56 10.41 -19.04
C GLU A 58 -0.71 9.52 -17.82
N ARG A 59 0.09 8.45 -17.77
CA ARG A 59 0.20 7.59 -16.60
C ARG A 59 0.65 8.48 -15.47
N ARG A 60 -0.28 8.78 -14.56
CA ARG A 60 0.02 9.44 -13.31
C ARG A 60 1.14 8.67 -12.62
N ASP A 61 2.07 9.41 -12.04
CA ASP A 61 3.00 8.79 -11.12
C ASP A 61 2.18 8.21 -9.96
N LEU A 62 2.33 6.91 -9.72
CA LEU A 62 1.57 6.22 -8.68
C LEU A 62 2.19 6.46 -7.30
N TRP A 63 3.40 7.04 -7.23
CA TRP A 63 3.99 7.45 -5.97
C TRP A 63 3.14 8.54 -5.30
N SER A 64 2.92 8.34 -4.01
CA SER A 64 2.15 9.19 -3.09
C SER A 64 2.98 9.40 -1.84
N ASP A 65 2.53 10.23 -0.90
CA ASP A 65 3.32 10.55 0.31
C ASP A 65 3.76 9.33 1.11
N GLU A 66 2.93 8.28 1.26
CA GLU A 66 3.23 7.11 2.10
C GLU A 66 3.69 5.86 1.33
N GLY A 67 3.64 5.89 0.00
CA GLY A 67 3.82 4.69 -0.81
C GLY A 67 3.29 4.85 -2.22
N ILE A 68 2.60 3.84 -2.73
CA ILE A 68 1.94 3.90 -4.05
C ILE A 68 0.42 3.86 -3.93
N ARG A 69 -0.27 4.56 -4.83
CA ARG A 69 -1.73 4.58 -4.96
C ARG A 69 -2.12 4.49 -6.43
N GLY A 70 -3.21 3.77 -6.72
CA GLY A 70 -3.81 3.74 -8.05
C GLY A 70 -5.16 3.04 -8.04
N VAL A 71 -5.97 3.32 -9.05
CA VAL A 71 -7.25 2.64 -9.28
C VAL A 71 -6.99 1.15 -9.55
N TYR A 72 -7.66 0.28 -8.80
CA TYR A 72 -7.49 -1.17 -8.90
C TYR A 72 -7.79 -1.68 -10.32
N LEU A 73 -6.92 -2.54 -10.85
CA LEU A 73 -6.93 -3.09 -12.21
C LEU A 73 -6.71 -2.10 -13.36
N ASN A 74 -7.07 -0.83 -13.20
CA ASN A 74 -6.88 0.20 -14.23
C ASN A 74 -5.46 0.79 -14.20
N GLU A 75 -4.97 1.13 -13.01
CA GLU A 75 -3.66 1.76 -12.81
C GLU A 75 -2.72 0.84 -12.02
N LEU A 76 -3.25 0.16 -11.00
CA LEU A 76 -2.48 -0.74 -10.14
C LEU A 76 -3.07 -2.16 -10.19
N THR A 77 -2.29 -3.07 -10.79
CA THR A 77 -2.59 -4.51 -10.88
C THR A 77 -1.71 -5.30 -9.89
N ARG A 78 -2.06 -6.57 -9.62
CA ARG A 78 -1.20 -7.49 -8.86
C ARG A 78 0.25 -7.55 -9.37
N TYR A 79 0.45 -7.53 -10.69
CA TYR A 79 1.78 -7.57 -11.28
C TYR A 79 2.50 -6.22 -11.10
N GLY A 80 1.78 -5.11 -11.28
CA GLY A 80 2.29 -3.76 -11.02
C GLY A 80 2.78 -3.61 -9.59
N ALA A 81 1.94 -3.94 -8.61
CA ALA A 81 2.30 -3.92 -7.18
C ALA A 81 3.50 -4.83 -6.87
N GLY A 82 3.53 -6.02 -7.48
CA GLY A 82 4.69 -6.91 -7.39
C GLY A 82 5.99 -6.27 -7.89
N ARG A 83 5.97 -5.44 -8.94
CA ARG A 83 7.18 -4.73 -9.41
C ARG A 83 7.67 -3.69 -8.41
N TYR A 84 6.78 -2.94 -7.77
CA TYR A 84 7.18 -2.01 -6.69
C TYR A 84 7.73 -2.76 -5.48
N ALA A 85 7.13 -3.89 -5.09
CA ALA A 85 7.69 -4.73 -4.03
C ALA A 85 9.07 -5.31 -4.42
N ALA A 86 9.31 -5.57 -5.71
CA ALA A 86 10.61 -6.03 -6.17
C ALA A 86 11.69 -4.93 -6.13
N SER A 87 11.35 -3.66 -6.39
CA SER A 87 12.33 -2.57 -6.21
C SER A 87 12.75 -2.45 -4.75
N LEU A 88 11.80 -2.61 -3.81
CA LEU A 88 12.09 -2.65 -2.38
C LEU A 88 13.04 -3.81 -2.07
N ALA A 89 12.74 -5.02 -2.55
CA ALA A 89 13.61 -6.17 -2.35
C ALA A 89 15.02 -5.92 -2.89
N ALA A 90 15.15 -5.32 -4.08
CA ALA A 90 16.44 -5.00 -4.68
C ALA A 90 17.24 -3.98 -3.87
N GLU A 91 16.59 -3.01 -3.24
CA GLU A 91 17.20 -2.06 -2.31
C GLU A 91 17.68 -2.76 -1.03
N LEU A 92 16.83 -3.60 -0.42
CA LEU A 92 17.19 -4.35 0.78
C LEU A 92 18.38 -5.29 0.57
N TRP A 93 18.46 -5.92 -0.60
CA TRP A 93 19.59 -6.77 -0.96
C TRP A 93 20.89 -5.98 -1.20
N ALA A 94 20.80 -4.74 -1.67
CA ALA A 94 21.96 -3.86 -1.86
C ALA A 94 22.57 -3.43 -0.51
N GLY A 95 21.73 -3.19 0.50
CA GLY A 95 22.17 -2.89 1.87
C GLY A 95 22.55 -4.12 2.71
N ALA A 96 22.34 -5.35 2.21
CA ALA A 96 22.66 -6.57 2.96
C ALA A 96 24.19 -6.82 2.96
N PRO A 97 24.80 -7.16 4.11
CA PRO A 97 26.25 -7.39 4.22
C PRO A 97 26.69 -8.55 3.30
N LEU A 98 27.71 -8.31 2.48
CA LEU A 98 28.31 -9.35 1.64
C LEU A 98 29.04 -10.32 2.57
N THR A 99 28.66 -11.61 2.52
CA THR A 99 29.47 -12.67 3.12
C THR A 99 30.70 -12.83 2.25
N GLY A 100 31.74 -12.05 2.57
CA GLY A 100 33.08 -12.20 2.00
C GLY A 100 33.81 -13.37 2.66
N ARG A 101 34.87 -13.81 2.00
CA ARG A 101 35.82 -14.82 2.50
C ARG A 101 37.18 -14.15 2.62
N LEU A 102 37.94 -14.44 3.68
CA LEU A 102 39.37 -14.16 3.64
C LEU A 102 40.08 -15.19 2.74
N PRO A 103 41.22 -14.84 2.13
CA PRO A 103 41.96 -15.74 1.23
C PRO A 103 42.28 -17.11 1.85
N ASP A 104 42.53 -17.14 3.16
CA ASP A 104 43.00 -18.33 3.89
C ASP A 104 41.88 -19.20 4.48
N ASP A 105 40.61 -18.85 4.26
CA ASP A 105 39.49 -19.65 4.78
C ASP A 105 39.37 -20.98 4.02
N PRO A 106 39.38 -22.14 4.71
CA PRO A 106 39.20 -23.44 4.08
C PRO A 106 37.89 -23.47 3.27
N ALA A 107 37.92 -24.15 2.11
CA ALA A 107 36.75 -24.28 1.25
C ALA A 107 35.61 -24.98 2.01
N PRO A 108 34.46 -24.31 2.27
CA PRO A 108 33.33 -24.94 2.90
C PRO A 108 32.77 -25.98 1.93
N ARG A 109 32.31 -27.10 2.48
CA ARG A 109 31.68 -28.20 1.72
C ARG A 109 30.43 -27.73 0.95
N ALA A 110 29.85 -26.59 1.30
CA ALA A 110 28.80 -25.88 0.55
C ALA A 110 29.01 -24.36 0.65
N ARG A 111 28.72 -23.61 -0.42
CA ARG A 111 28.67 -22.14 -0.36
C ARG A 111 27.63 -21.71 0.69
N PRO A 112 27.98 -20.85 1.68
CA PRO A 112 27.00 -20.35 2.63
C PRO A 112 25.85 -19.66 1.88
N LYS A 113 24.62 -20.14 2.08
CA LYS A 113 23.45 -19.54 1.47
C LYS A 113 23.20 -18.19 2.12
N ARG A 114 23.33 -17.12 1.33
CA ARG A 114 22.97 -15.77 1.74
C ARG A 114 21.49 -15.76 2.13
N GLN A 115 21.19 -15.52 3.41
CA GLN A 115 19.82 -15.42 3.87
C GLN A 115 19.19 -14.13 3.34
N GLY A 116 17.99 -14.24 2.79
CA GLY A 116 17.27 -13.08 2.28
C GLY A 116 16.80 -12.14 3.39
N PRO A 117 16.61 -10.85 3.11
CA PRO A 117 16.09 -9.91 4.08
C PRO A 117 14.65 -10.31 4.49
N PRO A 118 14.31 -10.30 5.79
CA PRO A 118 12.94 -10.53 6.26
C PRO A 118 12.04 -9.34 5.91
N VAL A 119 10.89 -9.62 5.29
CA VAL A 119 9.90 -8.62 4.89
C VAL A 119 8.52 -9.03 5.38
N VAL A 120 7.88 -8.15 6.14
CA VAL A 120 6.50 -8.38 6.62
C VAL A 120 5.51 -7.87 5.58
N VAL A 121 4.49 -8.67 5.27
CA VAL A 121 3.39 -8.25 4.37
C VAL A 121 2.09 -8.34 5.15
N GLY A 122 1.31 -7.27 5.09
CA GLY A 122 -0.02 -7.19 5.69
C GLY A 122 -0.96 -6.42 4.78
N ARG A 123 -2.26 -6.48 5.07
CA ARG A 123 -3.26 -5.80 4.25
C ARG A 123 -4.46 -5.32 5.03
N ASP A 124 -5.16 -4.34 4.47
CA ASP A 124 -6.46 -3.88 4.97
C ASP A 124 -7.62 -4.79 4.50
N GLU A 125 -8.85 -4.37 4.84
CA GLU A 125 -10.10 -5.09 4.59
C GLU A 125 -10.72 -4.83 3.20
N ARG A 126 -10.05 -4.06 2.32
CA ARG A 126 -10.60 -3.81 0.98
C ARG A 126 -10.66 -5.10 0.16
N SER A 127 -11.65 -5.18 -0.73
CA SER A 127 -11.83 -6.33 -1.63
C SER A 127 -10.68 -6.51 -2.62
N SER A 128 -9.98 -5.44 -2.98
CA SER A 128 -8.80 -5.46 -3.86
C SER A 128 -7.53 -5.95 -3.17
N SER A 129 -7.45 -5.78 -1.85
CA SER A 129 -6.21 -6.02 -1.09
C SER A 129 -5.71 -7.47 -1.09
N PRO A 130 -6.57 -8.52 -1.05
CA PRO A 130 -6.10 -9.91 -1.21
C PRO A 130 -5.34 -10.16 -2.53
N ASP A 131 -5.83 -9.65 -3.67
CA ASP A 131 -5.19 -9.86 -4.98
C ASP A 131 -3.83 -9.15 -5.05
N ILE A 132 -3.78 -7.89 -4.60
CA ILE A 132 -2.54 -7.10 -4.57
C ILE A 132 -1.51 -7.75 -3.64
N ALA A 133 -1.92 -8.22 -2.45
CA ALA A 133 -1.02 -8.90 -1.50
C ALA A 133 -0.41 -10.17 -2.11
N ILE A 134 -1.17 -10.96 -2.87
CA ILE A 134 -0.64 -12.14 -3.58
C ILE A 134 0.49 -11.73 -4.55
N GLY A 135 0.29 -10.65 -5.30
CA GLY A 135 1.31 -10.12 -6.22
C GLY A 135 2.59 -9.67 -5.51
N VAL A 136 2.43 -8.94 -4.40
CA VAL A 136 3.53 -8.48 -3.54
C VAL A 136 4.31 -9.66 -2.96
N VAL A 137 3.63 -10.61 -2.32
CA VAL A 137 4.24 -11.81 -1.71
C VAL A 137 5.00 -12.62 -2.77
N ALA A 138 4.36 -12.90 -3.92
CA ALA A 138 4.98 -13.67 -4.99
C ALA A 138 6.26 -13.00 -5.51
N SER A 139 6.25 -11.68 -5.64
CA SER A 139 7.39 -10.91 -6.14
C SER A 139 8.54 -10.86 -5.13
N LEU A 140 8.25 -10.56 -3.85
CA LEU A 140 9.24 -10.56 -2.78
C LEU A 140 9.93 -11.93 -2.65
N ARG A 141 9.16 -13.02 -2.67
CA ARG A 141 9.70 -14.38 -2.68
C ARG A 141 10.54 -14.65 -3.91
N ARG A 142 10.10 -14.25 -5.10
CA ARG A 142 10.89 -14.37 -6.33
C ARG A 142 12.22 -13.63 -6.20
N MET A 143 12.24 -12.48 -5.53
CA MET A 143 13.44 -11.69 -5.26
C MET A 143 14.31 -12.25 -4.12
N GLY A 144 13.90 -13.35 -3.48
CA GLY A 144 14.69 -14.04 -2.45
C GLY A 144 14.44 -13.57 -1.03
N CYS A 145 13.46 -12.70 -0.78
CA CYS A 145 13.13 -12.21 0.56
C CYS A 145 12.46 -13.29 1.42
N GLN A 146 12.69 -13.24 2.73
CA GLN A 146 11.96 -14.08 3.69
C GLN A 146 10.63 -13.40 4.03
N VAL A 147 9.54 -13.86 3.43
CA VAL A 147 8.25 -13.18 3.59
C VAL A 147 7.52 -13.71 4.82
N VAL A 148 7.10 -12.79 5.68
CA VAL A 148 6.22 -13.06 6.81
C VAL A 148 4.87 -12.39 6.56
N ASP A 149 3.84 -13.18 6.29
CA ASP A 149 2.50 -12.71 5.99
C ASP A 149 1.67 -12.63 7.28
N VAL A 150 1.26 -11.42 7.65
CA VAL A 150 0.41 -11.18 8.83
C VAL A 150 -1.07 -11.14 8.50
N GLY A 151 -1.43 -11.36 7.24
CA GLY A 151 -2.81 -11.39 6.77
C GLY A 151 -3.50 -10.03 6.89
N VAL A 152 -4.79 -10.08 7.23
CA VAL A 152 -5.62 -8.88 7.38
C VAL A 152 -5.37 -8.29 8.75
N THR A 153 -5.00 -7.01 8.80
CA THR A 153 -4.68 -6.34 10.06
C THR A 153 -4.86 -4.84 9.93
N THR A 154 -4.70 -4.11 11.04
CA THR A 154 -4.66 -2.65 11.04
C THR A 154 -3.23 -2.15 10.82
N LYS A 155 -3.06 -0.94 10.29
CA LYS A 155 -1.73 -0.35 10.06
C LYS A 155 -0.86 -0.27 11.34
N PRO A 156 -1.38 0.10 12.53
CA PRO A 156 -0.59 0.04 13.77
C PRO A 156 -0.13 -1.37 14.13
N CYS A 157 -1.00 -2.38 14.04
CA CYS A 157 -0.63 -3.76 14.32
C CYS A 157 0.40 -4.30 13.31
N PHE A 158 0.30 -3.87 12.04
CA PHE A 158 1.30 -4.17 11.02
C PHE A 158 2.67 -3.54 11.34
N CYS A 159 2.72 -2.24 11.67
CA CYS A 159 3.99 -1.58 12.04
C CYS A 159 4.60 -2.21 13.29
N PHE A 160 3.78 -2.56 14.29
CA PHE A 160 4.21 -3.35 15.43
C PHE A 160 4.80 -4.70 15.00
N ALA A 161 4.18 -5.43 14.05
CA ALA A 161 4.70 -6.70 13.58
C ALA A 161 6.06 -6.56 12.88
N VAL A 162 6.27 -5.49 12.11
CA VAL A 162 7.56 -5.17 11.48
C VAL A 162 8.65 -5.01 12.54
N ASP A 163 8.37 -4.25 13.60
CA ASP A 163 9.30 -4.03 14.71
C ASP A 163 9.52 -5.29 15.56
N HIS A 164 8.42 -5.94 16.00
CA HIS A 164 8.42 -7.14 16.83
C HIS A 164 9.16 -8.31 16.19
N LEU A 165 9.08 -8.46 14.86
CA LEU A 165 9.79 -9.48 14.11
C LEU A 165 11.18 -9.04 13.64
N GLN A 166 11.61 -7.82 13.99
CA GLN A 166 12.87 -7.20 13.58
C GLN A 166 13.07 -7.27 12.06
N ALA A 167 11.99 -7.07 11.32
CA ALA A 167 12.02 -7.19 9.87
C ALA A 167 12.81 -6.03 9.23
N ALA A 168 13.41 -6.30 8.08
CA ALA A 168 14.19 -5.29 7.37
C ALA A 168 13.27 -4.21 6.76
N ALA A 169 12.05 -4.61 6.36
CA ALA A 169 10.99 -3.74 5.89
C ALA A 169 9.63 -4.42 6.01
N GLY A 170 8.59 -3.67 5.69
CA GLY A 170 7.25 -4.17 5.48
C GLY A 170 6.57 -3.53 4.27
N VAL A 171 5.64 -4.27 3.67
CA VAL A 171 4.70 -3.77 2.67
C VAL A 171 3.28 -3.93 3.20
N TYR A 172 2.58 -2.82 3.43
CA TYR A 172 1.20 -2.82 3.87
C TYR A 172 0.29 -2.47 2.69
N VAL A 173 -0.53 -3.43 2.26
CA VAL A 173 -1.46 -3.23 1.14
C VAL A 173 -2.69 -2.47 1.63
N THR A 174 -2.81 -1.22 1.20
CA THR A 174 -3.94 -0.36 1.57
C THR A 174 -4.21 0.72 0.53
N GLY A 175 -5.49 1.07 0.39
CA GLY A 175 -5.96 2.25 -0.34
C GLY A 175 -6.40 3.39 0.58
N ALA A 176 -6.02 3.35 1.87
CA ALA A 176 -6.34 4.42 2.81
C ALA A 176 -5.84 5.78 2.28
N GLY A 177 -6.64 6.82 2.47
CA GLY A 177 -6.50 8.11 1.79
C GLY A 177 -7.22 8.22 0.43
N CYS A 178 -7.67 7.13 -0.20
CA CYS A 178 -8.36 7.14 -1.50
C CYS A 178 -9.78 6.53 -1.51
N GLU A 179 -10.56 6.74 -2.58
CA GLU A 179 -11.90 6.14 -2.75
C GLU A 179 -11.85 4.60 -2.72
N THR A 180 -13.00 3.94 -2.60
CA THR A 180 -13.11 2.48 -2.49
C THR A 180 -12.55 1.71 -3.70
N SER A 181 -12.58 2.32 -4.88
CA SER A 181 -12.01 1.77 -6.13
C SER A 181 -10.48 1.77 -6.17
N TRP A 182 -9.83 2.51 -5.27
CA TRP A 182 -8.38 2.63 -5.21
C TRP A 182 -7.74 1.55 -4.34
N THR A 183 -6.49 1.24 -4.66
CA THR A 183 -5.62 0.37 -3.89
C THR A 183 -4.21 0.92 -3.87
N GLY A 184 -3.30 0.26 -3.15
CA GLY A 184 -1.97 0.79 -2.93
C GLY A 184 -1.11 -0.10 -2.04
N CYS A 185 0.12 0.37 -1.82
CA CYS A 185 1.07 -0.24 -0.90
C CYS A 185 1.82 0.86 -0.16
N ASP A 186 1.80 0.81 1.16
CA ASP A 186 2.68 1.62 2.01
C ASP A 186 3.95 0.84 2.31
N PHE A 187 5.07 1.55 2.30
CA PHE A 187 6.38 0.98 2.59
C PHE A 187 6.84 1.40 3.97
N VAL A 188 7.26 0.41 4.76
CA VAL A 188 7.66 0.58 6.15
C VAL A 188 9.04 -0.02 6.35
N GLY A 189 9.88 0.65 7.12
CA GLY A 189 11.25 0.24 7.43
C GLY A 189 11.39 -0.46 8.75
N ARG A 190 12.65 -0.69 9.12
CA ARG A 190 13.03 -1.15 10.45
C ARG A 190 12.35 -0.30 11.53
N GLY A 191 11.96 -0.93 12.62
CA GLY A 191 11.26 -0.25 13.71
C GLY A 191 9.83 0.19 13.40
N GLY A 192 9.25 -0.27 12.29
CA GLY A 192 7.89 0.14 11.89
C GLY A 192 7.80 1.59 11.36
N GLN A 193 8.93 2.20 11.00
CA GLN A 193 8.97 3.60 10.53
C GLN A 193 8.52 3.74 9.07
N PRO A 194 7.58 4.64 8.74
CA PRO A 194 7.18 4.88 7.36
C PRO A 194 8.33 5.37 6.46
N PHE A 195 8.41 4.89 5.22
CA PHE A 195 9.44 5.33 4.25
C PHE A 195 9.30 6.79 3.80
N CYS A 196 8.13 7.40 4.02
CA CYS A 196 7.92 8.83 3.76
C CYS A 196 8.84 9.72 4.61
N GLN A 197 9.31 9.19 5.74
CA GLN A 197 10.30 9.88 6.57
C GLN A 197 11.70 9.67 6.01
N GLY A 198 12.46 10.76 5.88
CA GLY A 198 13.89 10.71 5.53
C GLY A 198 14.21 10.41 4.06
N GLY A 199 13.29 10.68 3.12
CA GLY A 199 13.55 10.60 1.67
C GLY A 199 13.75 9.19 1.12
N ARG A 200 13.45 8.15 1.91
CA ARG A 200 13.60 6.74 1.48
C ARG A 200 12.64 6.37 0.37
N LEU A 201 11.46 6.99 0.36
CA LEU A 201 10.50 6.78 -0.72
C LEU A 201 11.02 7.28 -2.07
N ASP A 202 11.71 8.43 -2.09
CA ASP A 202 12.33 8.96 -3.32
C ASP A 202 13.46 8.06 -3.82
N GLN A 203 14.24 7.48 -2.91
CA GLN A 203 15.27 6.49 -3.25
C GLN A 203 14.65 5.25 -3.88
N LEU A 204 13.57 4.74 -3.29
CA LEU A 204 12.83 3.60 -3.82
C LEU A 204 12.20 3.91 -5.18
N ALA A 205 11.65 5.11 -5.37
CA ALA A 205 11.10 5.59 -6.63
C ALA A 205 12.17 5.70 -7.72
N SER A 206 13.33 6.28 -7.37
CA SER A 206 14.50 6.34 -8.25
C SER A 206 14.97 4.94 -8.66
N ARG A 207 15.07 4.02 -7.70
CA ARG A 207 15.44 2.62 -7.94
C ARG A 207 14.46 1.94 -8.89
N TYR A 208 13.16 2.12 -8.68
CA TYR A 208 12.13 1.59 -9.56
C TYR A 208 12.26 2.12 -11.00
N ARG A 209 12.48 3.43 -11.17
CA ARG A 209 12.66 4.07 -12.48
C ARG A 209 13.96 3.62 -13.18
N SER A 210 15.05 3.46 -12.44
CA SER A 210 16.35 3.00 -12.97
C SER A 210 16.35 1.53 -13.41
N GLY A 211 15.35 0.76 -12.98
CA GLY A 211 15.31 -0.68 -13.17
C GLY A 211 16.16 -1.44 -12.15
N PHE A 212 15.87 -2.74 -12.01
CA PHE A 212 16.54 -3.61 -11.07
C PHE A 212 16.57 -5.05 -11.59
N GLY A 213 17.65 -5.76 -11.27
CA GLY A 213 17.80 -7.18 -11.57
C GLY A 213 17.35 -8.06 -10.40
N ARG A 214 17.22 -9.37 -10.65
CA ARG A 214 16.92 -10.36 -9.61
C ARG A 214 18.19 -10.63 -8.77
N PRO A 215 18.20 -10.36 -7.45
CA PRO A 215 19.42 -10.47 -6.63
C PRO A 215 19.91 -11.91 -6.44
N THR A 216 18.98 -12.88 -6.47
CA THR A 216 19.27 -14.30 -6.26
C THR A 216 18.43 -15.18 -7.18
N ARG A 217 18.96 -16.36 -7.54
CA ARG A 217 18.25 -17.36 -8.34
C ARG A 217 17.26 -18.18 -7.51
N SER A 218 17.46 -18.25 -6.20
CA SER A 218 16.61 -19.00 -5.26
C SER A 218 15.41 -18.16 -4.82
N ALA A 219 14.23 -18.78 -4.74
CA ALA A 219 13.09 -18.14 -4.11
C ALA A 219 13.31 -18.07 -2.59
N GLY A 220 12.81 -16.99 -1.98
CA GLY A 220 12.81 -16.82 -0.53
C GLY A 220 11.69 -17.60 0.15
N SER A 221 11.78 -17.68 1.48
CA SER A 221 10.82 -18.39 2.32
C SER A 221 9.49 -17.64 2.46
N TYR A 222 8.47 -18.37 2.88
CA TYR A 222 7.15 -17.83 3.23
C TYR A 222 6.69 -18.48 4.53
N ARG A 223 6.19 -17.67 5.46
CA ARG A 223 5.47 -18.13 6.64
C ARG A 223 4.37 -17.13 6.99
N THR A 224 3.36 -17.59 7.71
CA THR A 224 2.33 -16.73 8.29
C THR A 224 2.66 -16.38 9.74
N PHE A 225 2.12 -15.27 10.24
CA PHE A 225 2.26 -14.87 11.63
C PHE A 225 1.02 -14.11 12.13
N GLN A 226 0.44 -14.56 13.24
CA GLN A 226 -0.73 -13.92 13.83
C GLN A 226 -0.33 -12.72 14.70
N ALA A 227 -0.07 -11.58 14.08
CA ALA A 227 0.43 -10.38 14.76
C ALA A 227 -0.53 -9.78 15.82
N HIS A 228 -1.84 -10.02 15.68
CA HIS A 228 -2.84 -9.48 16.61
C HIS A 228 -2.65 -10.00 18.04
N LEU A 229 -2.19 -11.24 18.23
CA LEU A 229 -1.99 -11.83 19.55
C LEU A 229 -0.92 -11.07 20.38
N PRO A 230 0.34 -10.94 19.91
CA PRO A 230 1.35 -10.17 20.63
C PRO A 230 1.02 -8.67 20.67
N TYR A 231 0.32 -8.14 19.66
CA TYR A 231 -0.10 -6.74 19.66
C TYR A 231 -1.13 -6.45 20.77
N GLU A 232 -2.21 -7.23 20.86
CA GLU A 232 -3.20 -7.12 21.93
C GLU A 232 -2.56 -7.37 23.30
N ALA A 233 -1.65 -8.34 23.40
CA ALA A 233 -0.87 -8.59 24.63
C ALA A 233 -0.10 -7.34 25.08
N ALA A 234 0.58 -6.67 24.14
CA ALA A 234 1.38 -5.47 24.43
C ALA A 234 0.52 -4.26 24.85
N LEU A 235 -0.76 -4.22 24.47
CA LEU A 235 -1.68 -3.15 24.86
C LEU A 235 -2.10 -3.22 26.33
N TRP A 236 -2.18 -4.42 26.92
CA TRP A 236 -2.69 -4.61 28.30
C TRP A 236 -1.97 -3.80 29.36
N LYS A 237 -0.68 -3.48 29.16
CA LYS A 237 0.08 -2.62 30.08
C LYS A 237 -0.50 -1.22 30.23
N HIS A 238 -1.33 -0.75 29.29
CA HIS A 238 -1.98 0.55 29.33
C HIS A 238 -3.35 0.54 30.01
N PHE A 239 -3.88 -0.65 30.36
CA PHE A 239 -5.24 -0.81 30.91
C PHE A 239 -5.28 -1.08 32.42
N HIS A 240 -4.18 -0.87 33.16
CA HIS A 240 -4.19 -0.92 34.63
C HIS A 240 -5.01 0.24 35.23
N ASP A 241 -5.76 -0.05 36.31
CA ASP A 241 -6.49 0.91 37.13
C ASP A 241 -7.45 1.87 36.38
N ILE A 242 -8.04 1.41 35.28
CA ILE A 242 -9.01 2.21 34.54
C ILE A 242 -10.32 2.27 35.33
N ARG A 243 -10.80 3.51 35.56
CA ARG A 243 -12.14 3.75 36.12
C ARG A 243 -13.23 3.40 35.10
N PRO A 244 -14.40 2.88 35.54
CA PRO A 244 -15.52 2.63 34.64
C PRO A 244 -15.90 3.88 33.86
N VAL A 245 -15.85 3.80 32.53
CA VAL A 245 -16.29 4.86 31.61
C VAL A 245 -17.06 4.28 30.44
N ARG A 246 -18.01 5.04 29.92
CA ARG A 246 -18.81 4.74 28.73
C ARG A 246 -18.24 5.47 27.53
N VAL A 247 -17.89 4.74 26.48
CA VAL A 247 -17.22 5.28 25.30
C VAL A 247 -18.09 5.04 24.08
N ALA A 248 -18.48 6.11 23.39
CA ALA A 248 -19.12 6.03 22.09
C ALA A 248 -18.04 6.05 20.99
N CYS A 249 -17.95 5.00 20.16
CA CYS A 249 -16.90 4.86 19.17
C CYS A 249 -17.44 4.76 17.74
N ALA A 250 -16.96 5.64 16.86
CA ALA A 250 -17.14 5.54 15.41
C ALA A 250 -15.87 4.98 14.77
N CYS A 251 -15.98 3.81 14.13
CA CYS A 251 -14.87 3.17 13.43
C CYS A 251 -15.39 2.39 12.22
N SER A 252 -14.76 2.56 11.06
CA SER A 252 -15.12 1.85 9.82
C SER A 252 -14.45 0.48 9.67
N SER A 253 -13.30 0.25 10.32
CA SER A 253 -12.60 -1.04 10.26
C SER A 253 -13.29 -2.06 11.16
N ARG A 254 -13.73 -3.17 10.56
CA ARG A 254 -14.33 -4.30 11.29
C ARG A 254 -13.28 -5.02 12.14
N ILE A 255 -12.04 -5.18 11.66
CA ILE A 255 -10.97 -5.78 12.49
C ILE A 255 -10.75 -4.97 13.77
N LEU A 256 -10.70 -3.65 13.65
CA LEU A 256 -10.51 -2.80 14.82
C LEU A 256 -11.71 -2.86 15.76
N ARG A 257 -12.94 -2.87 15.24
CA ARG A 257 -14.15 -3.07 16.05
C ARG A 257 -14.11 -4.38 16.82
N ASP A 258 -13.74 -5.49 16.17
CA ASP A 258 -13.63 -6.79 16.83
C ASP A 258 -12.55 -6.78 17.93
N MET A 259 -11.41 -6.12 17.67
CA MET A 259 -10.34 -5.93 18.66
C MET A 259 -10.83 -5.08 19.85
N LEU A 260 -11.47 -3.95 19.61
CA LEU A 260 -12.01 -3.07 20.65
C LEU A 260 -13.02 -3.82 21.53
N THR A 261 -13.94 -4.58 20.93
CA THR A 261 -14.89 -5.42 21.68
C THR A 261 -14.18 -6.42 22.60
N ARG A 262 -13.15 -7.12 22.10
CA ARG A 262 -12.36 -8.07 22.92
C ARG A 262 -11.58 -7.38 24.06
N LEU A 263 -11.05 -6.18 23.80
CA LEU A 263 -10.33 -5.40 24.80
C LEU A 263 -11.28 -4.90 25.90
N PHE A 264 -12.39 -4.26 25.52
CA PHE A 264 -13.35 -3.70 26.47
C PHE A 264 -14.10 -4.77 27.29
N ALA A 265 -14.29 -5.97 26.74
CA ALA A 265 -14.90 -7.08 27.49
C ALA A 265 -14.12 -7.51 28.76
N LYS A 266 -12.85 -7.11 28.89
CA LYS A 266 -11.99 -7.40 30.04
C LYS A 266 -11.72 -6.17 30.91
N THR A 267 -12.32 -5.02 30.58
CA THR A 267 -12.19 -3.79 31.37
C THR A 267 -13.54 -3.44 32.01
N PRO A 268 -13.58 -2.59 33.04
CA PRO A 268 -14.85 -2.10 33.60
C PRO A 268 -15.54 -1.06 32.69
N CYS A 269 -14.97 -0.76 31.52
CA CYS A 269 -15.51 0.24 30.60
C CYS A 269 -16.59 -0.35 29.70
N GLN A 270 -17.53 0.50 29.29
CA GLN A 270 -18.57 0.14 28.33
C GLN A 270 -18.25 0.77 26.98
N LEU A 271 -18.32 -0.03 25.92
CA LEU A 271 -18.06 0.42 24.55
C LEU A 271 -19.36 0.36 23.73
N GLU A 272 -19.78 1.51 23.24
CA GLU A 272 -20.90 1.66 22.32
C GLU A 272 -20.36 1.91 20.91
N LEU A 273 -20.47 0.91 20.03
CA LEU A 273 -19.99 1.02 18.65
C LEU A 273 -21.09 1.60 17.75
N MET A 274 -20.87 2.80 17.22
CA MET A 274 -21.79 3.43 16.28
C MET A 274 -21.93 2.56 15.02
N PRO A 275 -23.16 2.23 14.56
CA PRO A 275 -23.37 1.57 13.29
C PRO A 275 -22.77 2.40 12.16
N THR A 276 -21.93 1.77 11.34
CA THR A 276 -21.34 2.37 10.14
C THR A 276 -21.95 1.74 8.90
N SER A 277 -22.22 2.55 7.87
CA SER A 277 -22.73 2.09 6.57
C SER A 277 -21.68 1.40 5.70
N GLY A 278 -20.51 1.05 6.26
CA GLY A 278 -19.39 0.45 5.54
C GLY A 278 -18.32 1.48 5.18
N TRP A 279 -17.43 1.14 4.25
CA TRP A 279 -16.38 2.06 3.78
C TRP A 279 -17.04 3.27 3.12
N PRO A 280 -16.77 4.51 3.59
CA PRO A 280 -17.42 5.68 3.03
C PRO A 280 -17.04 5.84 1.56
N ALA A 281 -18.06 5.95 0.71
CA ALA A 281 -17.93 6.50 -0.62
C ALA A 281 -17.83 8.02 -0.46
N GLY A 282 -16.61 8.56 -0.48
CA GLY A 282 -16.38 10.01 -0.42
C GLY A 282 -15.35 10.38 0.63
N ARG A 283 -14.28 11.07 0.19
CA ARG A 283 -13.35 11.78 1.06
C ARG A 283 -13.52 13.26 0.85
N GLY A 284 -14.66 13.78 1.30
CA GLY A 284 -14.84 15.21 1.53
C GLY A 284 -14.60 15.58 2.99
N ARG A 285 -14.23 16.85 3.25
CA ARG A 285 -14.31 17.45 4.59
C ARG A 285 -15.75 17.41 5.13
N GLU A 286 -16.72 17.54 4.23
CA GLU A 286 -18.16 17.44 4.51
C GLU A 286 -18.56 16.05 5.06
N ASP A 287 -17.98 14.96 4.53
CA ASP A 287 -18.24 13.60 5.03
C ASP A 287 -17.72 13.40 6.46
N ALA A 288 -16.57 14.02 6.77
CA ALA A 288 -15.97 13.95 8.10
C ALA A 288 -16.79 14.71 9.14
N ASP A 289 -17.26 15.91 8.81
CA ASP A 289 -18.10 16.72 9.72
C ASP A 289 -19.49 16.08 9.91
N ALA A 290 -20.05 15.45 8.87
CA ALA A 290 -21.28 14.68 8.97
C ALA A 290 -21.12 13.44 9.87
N GLU A 291 -20.00 12.72 9.77
CA GLU A 291 -19.70 11.60 10.67
C GLU A 291 -19.53 12.04 12.13
N LEU A 292 -18.82 13.14 12.37
CA LEU A 292 -18.68 13.72 13.71
C LEU A 292 -20.04 14.16 14.29
N THR A 293 -20.91 14.73 13.46
CA THR A 293 -22.27 15.11 13.86
C THR A 293 -23.12 13.89 14.23
N ARG A 294 -23.01 12.80 13.45
CA ARG A 294 -23.66 11.51 13.77
C ARG A 294 -23.12 10.92 15.07
N LEU A 295 -21.80 10.93 15.27
CA LEU A 295 -21.17 10.47 16.50
C LEU A 295 -21.62 11.29 17.71
N ALA A 296 -21.71 12.63 17.60
CA ALA A 296 -22.20 13.49 18.67
C ALA A 296 -23.67 13.18 19.04
N ARG A 297 -24.52 12.87 18.05
CA ARG A 297 -25.90 12.41 18.31
C ARG A 297 -25.92 11.05 18.99
N PHE A 298 -25.10 10.11 18.51
CA PHE A 298 -24.99 8.76 19.06
C PHE A 298 -24.47 8.77 20.52
N LEU A 299 -23.48 9.60 20.80
CA LEU A 299 -22.95 9.85 22.15
C LEU A 299 -24.05 10.31 23.11
N ARG A 300 -24.84 11.32 22.71
CA ARG A 300 -25.97 11.82 23.53
C ARG A 300 -27.06 10.78 23.72
N HIS A 301 -27.35 9.97 22.70
CA HIS A 301 -28.36 8.91 22.79
C HIS A 301 -27.92 7.78 23.74
N THR A 302 -26.63 7.42 23.70
CA THR A 302 -26.07 6.35 24.55
C THR A 302 -25.67 6.82 25.95
N SER A 303 -25.75 8.13 26.22
CA SER A 303 -25.25 8.74 27.46
C SER A 303 -23.80 8.32 27.76
N ALA A 304 -22.95 8.33 26.72
CA ALA A 304 -21.52 8.03 26.85
C ALA A 304 -20.75 9.24 27.40
N ASP A 305 -19.69 8.98 28.17
CA ASP A 305 -18.87 10.01 28.82
C ASP A 305 -18.02 10.79 27.81
N PHE A 306 -17.58 10.13 26.73
CA PHE A 306 -16.86 10.76 25.63
C PHE A 306 -17.00 9.96 24.33
N GLY A 307 -16.68 10.63 23.22
CA GLY A 307 -16.73 10.06 21.88
C GLY A 307 -15.35 9.85 21.29
N LEU A 308 -15.17 8.78 20.53
CA LEU A 308 -13.91 8.48 19.86
C LEU A 308 -14.18 8.09 18.40
N ARG A 309 -13.66 8.88 17.47
CA ARG A 309 -13.71 8.58 16.04
C ARG A 309 -12.36 8.07 15.60
N ILE A 310 -12.26 6.82 15.20
CA ILE A 310 -11.03 6.25 14.64
C ILE A 310 -11.12 6.28 13.12
N HIS A 311 -10.11 6.89 12.51
CA HIS A 311 -10.01 7.03 11.06
C HIS A 311 -9.76 5.67 10.40
N GLU A 312 -10.03 5.57 9.10
CA GLU A 312 -9.90 4.35 8.30
C GLU A 312 -8.50 3.73 8.32
N ASP A 313 -7.46 4.56 8.40
CA ASP A 313 -6.07 4.10 8.53
C ASP A 313 -5.74 3.48 9.91
N CYS A 314 -6.66 3.60 10.88
CA CYS A 314 -6.50 3.20 12.28
C CYS A 314 -5.31 3.87 12.99
N MET A 315 -4.70 4.90 12.40
CA MET A 315 -3.55 5.63 12.94
C MET A 315 -3.97 6.94 13.59
N ARG A 316 -5.11 7.50 13.18
CA ARG A 316 -5.62 8.79 13.64
C ARG A 316 -6.94 8.61 14.39
N CYS A 317 -7.12 9.40 15.44
CA CYS A 317 -8.39 9.50 16.15
C CYS A 317 -8.79 10.94 16.44
N ASP A 318 -10.10 11.19 16.49
CA ASP A 318 -10.69 12.41 17.02
C ASP A 318 -11.42 12.08 18.33
N VAL A 319 -11.28 12.93 19.33
CA VAL A 319 -11.93 12.76 20.63
C VAL A 319 -13.00 13.85 20.77
N LEU A 320 -14.18 13.48 21.22
CA LEU A 320 -15.29 14.38 21.52
C LEU A 320 -15.55 14.35 23.03
N ASP A 321 -15.86 15.49 23.63
CA ASP A 321 -16.34 15.57 25.00
C ASP A 321 -17.79 15.02 25.14
N ASP A 322 -18.29 15.02 26.37
CA ASP A 322 -19.65 14.63 26.76
C ASP A 322 -20.75 15.43 26.02
N ARG A 323 -20.43 16.64 25.56
CA ARG A 323 -21.32 17.52 24.81
C ARG A 323 -21.24 17.29 23.29
N GLY A 324 -20.33 16.44 22.83
CA GLY A 324 -20.09 16.16 21.42
C GLY A 324 -19.21 17.21 20.74
N ARG A 325 -18.45 18.01 21.48
CA ARG A 325 -17.48 18.97 20.93
C ARG A 325 -16.14 18.29 20.74
N ARG A 326 -15.54 18.46 19.56
CA ARG A 326 -14.22 17.91 19.26
C ARG A 326 -13.14 18.59 20.12
N LEU A 327 -12.35 17.78 20.81
CA LEU A 327 -11.20 18.27 21.57
C LEU A 327 -10.04 18.60 20.62
N PRO A 328 -9.30 19.71 20.86
CA PRO A 328 -8.11 20.02 20.08
C PRO A 328 -7.03 18.96 20.30
N ARG A 329 -6.30 18.61 19.24
CA ARG A 329 -5.10 17.77 19.36
C ARG A 329 -4.00 18.62 19.97
N LYS A 330 -3.46 18.19 21.12
CA LYS A 330 -2.22 18.74 21.68
C LYS A 330 -1.02 18.18 20.93
#